data_AF-A0A7C3GYA0-F1
#
_entry.id   AF-A0A7C3GYA0-F1
#
_cell.length_a   1.000
_cell.length_b   1.000
_cell.length_c   1.000
_cell.angle_alpha   90.00
_cell.angle_beta   90.00
_cell.angle_gamma   90.00
#
_symmetry.space_group_name_H-M   'P 1'
#
loop_
_entity.id
_entity.type
_entity.pdbx_description
1 polymer ?
#
loop_
_entity_poly.entity_id
_entity_poly.type
_entity_poly.pdbx_seq_one_letter_code
_entity_poly.pdbx_strand_id
1 'polypeptide(L)'
;MTPVGSVVDAIGCELDSDHDGVVDRLDQCPETAKDAYVDRRGCELDFDGDGVVNSQDLCPHSDETAKVDARGCELDGDKDGVVDSRDKCPTTPEGREVDSQGCELDGDNDGVADSKDECPTTPAGAKVDENGCELDSDNDGIVDSKDQCPTTPVGAKVNETGCELDSDNDGVVDSRDQCPTTPAGAKVNEAGCELDSDNDGVVDSKDQCPTTPAGAKVNETGCELDSDNDGIVDSRDECPTTPAGVKVDEAGCELDSDNDGVVDSKDHCPTTPAGAKVNETGCELDSDNDGVVDSRDQCPTTAPGAKVDETGCELDTDGDGIVDSHDQCPGTRAGAEVDPSGCEPDSDHDGVVDSADKCPTTPAGVKVDTLGCDLDSDRDGVPNRADLCPDTGMGIDVDRTGCKKAAPIVLKGVHFHTGSARLTDESSRILDTVATSLAAHPELRLEVAGHTDSQGGARGNLRLSQARAESVRRYLVAHGVPASMLTAKGYGESRPVADNATADGRALNRRVELKRLD
;
A
#
# COMPACT_ATOMS: atom_id res chain seq x y z
N MET A 1 -88.68 -71.22 -134.00
CA MET A 1 -87.29 -70.92 -133.62
C MET A 1 -86.81 -72.13 -132.82
N THR A 2 -85.72 -72.73 -133.26
CA THR A 2 -85.24 -74.11 -132.96
C THR A 2 -85.10 -74.43 -131.46
N PRO A 3 -85.62 -75.57 -130.96
CA PRO A 3 -85.42 -75.99 -129.57
C PRO A 3 -84.05 -76.67 -129.39
N VAL A 4 -83.33 -76.26 -128.35
CA VAL A 4 -82.08 -76.88 -127.86
C VAL A 4 -82.47 -78.19 -127.16
N GLY A 5 -81.95 -79.32 -127.62
CA GLY A 5 -82.24 -80.63 -127.03
C GLY A 5 -81.57 -80.77 -125.66
N SER A 6 -82.34 -81.12 -124.63
CA SER A 6 -81.75 -81.49 -123.34
C SER A 6 -81.08 -82.86 -123.46
N VAL A 7 -79.87 -82.95 -122.93
CA VAL A 7 -79.10 -84.19 -122.80
C VAL A 7 -79.63 -84.87 -121.54
N VAL A 8 -80.52 -85.84 -121.73
CA VAL A 8 -81.04 -86.70 -120.67
C VAL A 8 -80.37 -88.06 -120.76
N ASP A 9 -80.24 -88.74 -119.62
CA ASP A 9 -79.72 -90.11 -119.60
C ASP A 9 -80.65 -91.10 -120.35
N ALA A 10 -80.23 -92.36 -120.47
CA ALA A 10 -80.96 -93.38 -121.26
C ALA A 10 -82.39 -93.68 -120.76
N ILE A 11 -82.81 -93.12 -119.62
CA ILE A 11 -84.13 -93.30 -118.99
C ILE A 11 -84.89 -91.96 -118.86
N GLY A 12 -84.26 -90.83 -119.23
CA GLY A 12 -84.89 -89.51 -119.33
C GLY A 12 -84.64 -88.56 -118.15
N CYS A 13 -83.66 -88.83 -117.27
CA CYS A 13 -83.32 -87.95 -116.13
C CYS A 13 -82.16 -86.97 -116.47
N GLU A 14 -82.16 -85.79 -115.85
CA GLU A 14 -81.08 -84.79 -115.97
C GLU A 14 -79.82 -85.28 -115.23
N LEU A 15 -78.65 -85.06 -115.82
CA LEU A 15 -77.36 -85.49 -115.27
C LEU A 15 -76.90 -84.57 -114.14
N ASP A 16 -76.29 -85.18 -113.14
CA ASP A 16 -75.56 -84.58 -112.02
C ASP A 16 -74.20 -85.30 -111.98
N SER A 17 -73.17 -84.61 -112.46
CA SER A 17 -71.87 -85.19 -112.81
C SER A 17 -70.99 -85.43 -111.58
N ASP A 18 -70.98 -84.50 -110.63
CA ASP A 18 -70.18 -84.60 -109.40
C ASP A 18 -70.98 -85.17 -108.20
N HIS A 19 -72.28 -85.39 -108.40
CA HIS A 19 -73.20 -86.01 -107.44
C HIS A 19 -73.36 -85.20 -106.15
N ASP A 20 -73.22 -83.88 -106.24
CA ASP A 20 -73.43 -82.96 -105.12
C ASP A 20 -74.93 -82.70 -104.83
N GLY A 21 -75.81 -83.23 -105.68
CA GLY A 21 -77.26 -83.10 -105.59
C GLY A 21 -77.84 -81.92 -106.39
N VAL A 22 -77.02 -81.18 -107.13
CA VAL A 22 -77.38 -80.09 -108.04
C VAL A 22 -77.11 -80.54 -109.48
N VAL A 23 -78.17 -80.64 -110.29
CA VAL A 23 -78.02 -81.04 -111.70
C VAL A 23 -77.12 -80.07 -112.46
N ASP A 24 -76.30 -80.60 -113.39
CA ASP A 24 -75.21 -79.89 -114.09
C ASP A 24 -75.62 -78.54 -114.71
N ARG A 25 -76.88 -78.40 -115.12
CA ARG A 25 -77.38 -77.14 -115.74
C ARG A 25 -77.62 -76.01 -114.74
N LEU A 26 -77.72 -76.32 -113.45
CA LEU A 26 -77.92 -75.37 -112.35
C LEU A 26 -76.68 -75.25 -111.47
N ASP A 27 -75.76 -76.20 -111.59
CA ASP A 27 -74.54 -76.24 -110.84
C ASP A 27 -73.51 -75.22 -111.38
N GLN A 28 -73.02 -74.37 -110.48
CA GLN A 28 -72.00 -73.35 -110.74
C GLN A 28 -70.61 -73.81 -110.29
N CYS A 29 -70.52 -74.94 -109.59
CA CYS A 29 -69.31 -75.55 -109.07
C CYS A 29 -69.25 -77.03 -109.49
N PRO A 30 -69.05 -77.32 -110.80
CA PRO A 30 -69.19 -78.64 -111.42
C PRO A 30 -68.12 -79.69 -111.03
N GLU A 31 -67.28 -79.38 -110.05
CA GLU A 31 -66.21 -80.25 -109.56
C GLU A 31 -66.20 -80.27 -108.02
N THR A 32 -67.37 -80.25 -107.40
CA THR A 32 -67.45 -80.22 -105.94
C THR A 32 -67.11 -81.58 -105.32
N ALA A 33 -66.40 -81.55 -104.19
CA ALA A 33 -65.97 -82.77 -103.54
C ALA A 33 -67.19 -83.59 -103.10
N LYS A 34 -67.16 -84.89 -103.41
CA LYS A 34 -68.21 -85.83 -103.04
C LYS A 34 -68.49 -85.76 -101.53
N ASP A 35 -69.77 -85.57 -101.17
CA ASP A 35 -70.28 -85.41 -99.80
C ASP A 35 -70.02 -84.03 -99.13
N ALA A 36 -69.55 -83.02 -99.88
CA ALA A 36 -69.42 -81.66 -99.35
C ALA A 36 -70.78 -81.00 -99.10
N TYR A 37 -70.85 -80.13 -98.08
CA TYR A 37 -72.03 -79.31 -97.83
C TYR A 37 -72.03 -78.12 -98.78
N VAL A 38 -72.88 -78.21 -99.81
CA VAL A 38 -72.99 -77.20 -100.86
C VAL A 38 -74.19 -76.28 -100.67
N ASP A 39 -74.07 -75.06 -101.20
CA ASP A 39 -75.19 -74.15 -101.32
C ASP A 39 -76.13 -74.56 -102.48
N ARG A 40 -77.20 -73.79 -102.72
CA ARG A 40 -78.17 -74.11 -103.77
C ARG A 40 -77.62 -74.05 -105.21
N ARG A 41 -76.38 -73.62 -105.39
CA ARG A 41 -75.67 -73.50 -106.66
C ARG A 41 -74.58 -74.57 -106.80
N GLY A 42 -74.46 -75.49 -105.84
CA GLY A 42 -73.46 -76.55 -105.84
C GLY A 42 -72.11 -76.16 -105.24
N CYS A 43 -71.94 -74.96 -104.67
CA CYS A 43 -70.63 -74.51 -104.17
C CYS A 43 -70.47 -74.78 -102.66
N GLU A 44 -69.27 -75.22 -102.24
CA GLU A 44 -68.95 -75.44 -100.83
C GLU A 44 -69.10 -74.16 -100.00
N LEU A 45 -69.62 -74.33 -98.79
CA LEU A 45 -69.79 -73.22 -97.85
C LEU A 45 -68.44 -72.80 -97.24
N ASP A 46 -68.31 -71.51 -96.99
CA ASP A 46 -67.28 -70.84 -96.20
C ASP A 46 -68.06 -70.10 -95.09
N PHE A 47 -67.86 -70.49 -93.82
CA PHE A 47 -68.72 -70.04 -92.72
C PHE A 47 -68.28 -68.72 -92.08
N ASP A 48 -66.98 -68.47 -91.97
CA ASP A 48 -66.42 -67.25 -91.42
C ASP A 48 -66.00 -66.24 -92.50
N GLY A 49 -66.03 -66.64 -93.77
CA GLY A 49 -65.89 -65.73 -94.91
C GLY A 49 -64.44 -65.35 -95.19
N ASP A 50 -63.49 -66.12 -94.65
CA ASP A 50 -62.05 -65.85 -94.76
C ASP A 50 -61.45 -66.25 -96.13
N GLY A 51 -62.28 -66.86 -96.98
CA GLY A 51 -61.93 -67.31 -98.32
C GLY A 51 -61.43 -68.76 -98.38
N VAL A 52 -61.42 -69.49 -97.26
CA VAL A 52 -61.12 -70.92 -97.17
C VAL A 52 -62.42 -71.67 -96.92
N VAL A 53 -62.79 -72.56 -97.83
CA VAL A 53 -64.00 -73.37 -97.67
C VAL A 53 -63.90 -74.27 -96.45
N ASN A 54 -65.03 -74.50 -95.77
CA ASN A 54 -65.10 -75.21 -94.49
C ASN A 54 -64.45 -76.61 -94.50
N SER A 55 -64.36 -77.27 -95.66
CA SER A 55 -63.72 -78.59 -95.79
C SER A 55 -62.19 -78.54 -95.68
N GLN A 56 -61.59 -77.37 -95.92
CA GLN A 56 -60.15 -77.11 -95.92
C GLN A 56 -59.73 -76.18 -94.78
N ASP A 57 -60.69 -75.54 -94.14
CA ASP A 57 -60.47 -74.61 -93.05
C ASP A 57 -60.26 -75.33 -91.71
N LEU A 58 -59.09 -75.10 -91.09
CA LEU A 58 -58.72 -75.61 -89.77
C LEU A 58 -59.05 -74.64 -88.64
N CYS A 59 -59.42 -73.40 -88.99
CA CYS A 59 -59.66 -72.29 -88.09
C CYS A 59 -61.03 -71.65 -88.41
N PRO A 60 -62.15 -72.38 -88.19
CA PRO A 60 -63.52 -72.05 -88.66
C PRO A 60 -64.19 -70.81 -88.06
N HIS A 61 -63.43 -70.00 -87.33
CA HIS A 61 -63.87 -68.83 -86.59
C HIS A 61 -62.83 -67.69 -86.68
N SER A 62 -62.11 -67.57 -87.80
CA SER A 62 -61.19 -66.46 -88.01
C SER A 62 -61.95 -65.14 -88.19
N ASP A 63 -61.31 -64.00 -87.91
CA ASP A 63 -61.91 -62.70 -88.21
C ASP A 63 -62.00 -62.50 -89.74
N GLU A 64 -63.20 -62.22 -90.27
CA GLU A 64 -63.48 -62.03 -91.71
C GLU A 64 -62.54 -61.00 -92.39
N THR A 65 -61.92 -60.10 -91.61
CA THR A 65 -61.00 -59.08 -92.12
C THR A 65 -59.52 -59.41 -91.90
N ALA A 66 -59.22 -60.43 -91.10
CA ALA A 66 -57.85 -60.85 -90.84
C ALA A 66 -57.25 -61.54 -92.07
N LYS A 67 -55.93 -61.42 -92.19
CA LYS A 67 -55.20 -62.22 -93.18
C LYS A 67 -55.01 -63.60 -92.59
N VAL A 68 -55.54 -64.60 -93.29
CA VAL A 68 -55.40 -66.01 -92.94
C VAL A 68 -54.38 -66.71 -93.83
N ASP A 69 -53.76 -67.77 -93.30
CA ASP A 69 -52.95 -68.69 -94.10
C ASP A 69 -53.84 -69.58 -95.00
N ALA A 70 -53.21 -70.46 -95.80
CA ALA A 70 -53.95 -71.35 -96.70
C ALA A 70 -54.85 -72.39 -96.00
N ARG A 71 -54.90 -72.39 -94.66
CA ARG A 71 -55.69 -73.29 -93.81
C ARG A 71 -56.73 -72.53 -92.99
N GLY A 72 -56.94 -71.23 -93.26
CA GLY A 72 -57.92 -70.37 -92.58
C GLY A 72 -57.45 -69.77 -91.26
N CYS A 73 -56.18 -69.94 -90.88
CA CYS A 73 -55.69 -69.45 -89.57
C CYS A 73 -55.04 -68.06 -89.68
N GLU A 74 -55.38 -67.16 -88.76
CA GLU A 74 -54.79 -65.81 -88.68
C GLU A 74 -53.26 -65.86 -88.59
N LEU A 75 -52.61 -64.93 -89.31
CA LEU A 75 -51.15 -64.82 -89.32
C LEU A 75 -50.63 -64.20 -88.02
N ASP A 76 -49.47 -64.68 -87.60
CA ASP A 76 -48.63 -64.15 -86.53
C ASP A 76 -47.24 -63.93 -87.13
N GLY A 77 -46.95 -62.68 -87.46
CA GLY A 77 -45.83 -62.27 -88.30
C GLY A 77 -44.49 -62.32 -87.59
N ASP A 78 -44.46 -61.99 -86.30
CA ASP A 78 -43.24 -61.99 -85.47
C ASP A 78 -43.14 -63.20 -84.53
N LYS A 79 -44.21 -64.01 -84.46
CA LYS A 79 -44.28 -65.29 -83.75
C LYS A 79 -44.14 -65.13 -82.25
N ASP A 80 -44.62 -64.02 -81.71
CA ASP A 80 -44.66 -63.79 -80.28
C ASP A 80 -45.86 -64.50 -79.60
N GLY A 81 -46.76 -65.09 -80.40
CA GLY A 81 -47.95 -65.80 -79.94
C GLY A 81 -49.22 -64.95 -79.95
N VAL A 82 -49.14 -63.69 -80.39
CA VAL A 82 -50.27 -62.78 -80.62
C VAL A 82 -50.44 -62.58 -82.12
N VAL A 83 -51.63 -62.94 -82.64
CA VAL A 83 -51.94 -62.77 -84.05
C VAL A 83 -51.86 -61.31 -84.49
N ASP A 84 -51.44 -61.06 -85.74
CA ASP A 84 -51.21 -59.74 -86.34
C ASP A 84 -52.41 -58.78 -86.17
N SER A 85 -53.63 -59.31 -86.12
CA SER A 85 -54.88 -58.55 -85.95
C SER A 85 -55.02 -57.92 -84.56
N ARG A 86 -54.33 -58.48 -83.56
CA ARG A 86 -54.40 -58.11 -82.14
C ARG A 86 -53.07 -57.61 -81.58
N ASP A 87 -52.01 -57.77 -82.34
CA ASP A 87 -50.67 -57.36 -81.96
C ASP A 87 -50.44 -55.86 -82.21
N LYS A 88 -50.07 -55.14 -81.14
CA LYS A 88 -49.70 -53.71 -81.15
C LYS A 88 -48.20 -53.50 -81.29
N CYS A 89 -47.41 -54.55 -81.15
CA CYS A 89 -45.96 -54.57 -81.18
C CYS A 89 -45.46 -55.57 -82.24
N PRO A 90 -45.69 -55.31 -83.55
CA PRO A 90 -45.51 -56.24 -84.68
C PRO A 90 -44.06 -56.60 -85.04
N THR A 91 -43.14 -56.38 -84.11
CA THR A 91 -41.71 -56.61 -84.27
C THR A 91 -41.10 -57.22 -83.00
N THR A 92 -41.91 -57.76 -82.11
CA THR A 92 -41.44 -58.38 -80.88
C THR A 92 -40.63 -59.63 -81.22
N PRO A 93 -39.39 -59.77 -80.67
CA PRO A 93 -38.57 -60.93 -80.99
C PRO A 93 -39.22 -62.26 -80.55
N GLU A 94 -39.20 -63.26 -81.43
CA GLU A 94 -39.69 -64.63 -81.15
C GLU A 94 -39.09 -65.18 -79.84
N GLY A 95 -39.96 -65.67 -78.94
CA GLY A 95 -39.58 -66.26 -77.65
C GLY A 95 -39.50 -65.28 -76.47
N ARG A 96 -39.86 -64.01 -76.65
CA ARG A 96 -40.05 -63.06 -75.54
C ARG A 96 -41.38 -63.27 -74.84
N GLU A 97 -41.42 -62.98 -73.54
CA GLU A 97 -42.68 -62.93 -72.81
C GLU A 97 -43.38 -61.61 -73.12
N VAL A 98 -44.59 -61.70 -73.65
CA VAL A 98 -45.38 -60.56 -74.10
C VAL A 98 -46.70 -60.46 -73.35
N ASP A 99 -47.23 -59.24 -73.26
CA ASP A 99 -48.57 -59.00 -72.74
C ASP A 99 -49.65 -59.42 -73.75
N SER A 100 -50.93 -59.20 -73.39
CA SER A 100 -52.06 -59.54 -74.26
C SER A 100 -52.15 -58.74 -75.57
N GLN A 101 -51.23 -57.80 -75.79
CA GLN A 101 -51.13 -56.93 -76.95
C GLN A 101 -49.84 -57.17 -77.76
N GLY A 102 -49.05 -58.19 -77.44
CA GLY A 102 -47.82 -58.56 -78.16
C GLY A 102 -46.59 -57.73 -77.75
N CYS A 103 -46.68 -56.91 -76.70
CA CYS A 103 -45.56 -56.07 -76.26
C CYS A 103 -44.76 -56.75 -75.14
N GLU A 104 -43.43 -56.64 -75.16
CA GLU A 104 -42.56 -57.14 -74.08
C GLU A 104 -43.02 -56.57 -72.72
N LEU A 105 -42.98 -57.42 -71.69
CA LEU A 105 -43.32 -57.01 -70.32
C LEU A 105 -42.32 -55.99 -69.78
N ASP A 106 -42.84 -55.03 -69.02
CA ASP A 106 -42.12 -54.01 -68.27
C ASP A 106 -42.73 -54.00 -66.86
N GLY A 107 -42.08 -54.70 -65.95
CA GLY A 107 -42.61 -55.09 -64.65
C GLY A 107 -42.71 -53.93 -63.66
N ASP A 108 -41.77 -52.99 -63.71
CA ASP A 108 -41.72 -51.82 -62.84
C ASP A 108 -42.18 -50.51 -63.53
N ASN A 109 -42.45 -50.57 -64.84
CA ASN A 109 -42.95 -49.49 -65.68
C ASN A 109 -41.98 -48.31 -65.76
N ASP A 110 -40.67 -48.59 -65.78
CA ASP A 110 -39.62 -47.58 -65.95
C ASP A 110 -39.37 -47.23 -67.43
N GLY A 111 -39.98 -47.98 -68.36
CA GLY A 111 -39.87 -47.79 -69.81
C GLY A 111 -38.81 -48.67 -70.47
N VAL A 112 -38.12 -49.54 -69.73
CA VAL A 112 -37.20 -50.56 -70.20
C VAL A 112 -37.87 -51.93 -70.04
N ALA A 113 -37.90 -52.70 -71.13
CA ALA A 113 -38.49 -54.04 -71.07
C ALA A 113 -37.69 -54.94 -70.10
N ASP A 114 -38.38 -55.84 -69.39
CA ASP A 114 -37.82 -56.81 -68.42
C ASP A 114 -36.64 -57.60 -69.00
N SER A 115 -36.58 -57.76 -70.32
CA SER A 115 -35.53 -58.49 -71.02
C SER A 115 -34.19 -57.76 -71.13
N LYS A 116 -34.19 -56.44 -70.89
CA LYS A 116 -33.04 -55.52 -70.93
C LYS A 116 -32.83 -54.78 -69.62
N ASP A 117 -33.80 -54.84 -68.73
CA ASP A 117 -33.74 -54.20 -67.43
C ASP A 117 -32.82 -54.97 -66.46
N GLU A 118 -31.75 -54.31 -66.02
CA GLU A 118 -30.81 -54.80 -65.00
C GLU A 118 -31.27 -54.43 -63.58
N CYS A 119 -32.30 -53.58 -63.45
CA CYS A 119 -32.82 -53.00 -62.23
C CYS A 119 -34.36 -53.20 -62.08
N PRO A 120 -34.84 -54.44 -61.82
CA PRO A 120 -36.27 -54.84 -61.94
C PRO A 120 -37.27 -54.24 -60.93
N THR A 121 -36.84 -53.24 -60.17
CA THR A 121 -37.61 -52.65 -59.07
C THR A 121 -37.43 -51.14 -59.03
N THR A 122 -37.10 -50.52 -60.16
CA THR A 122 -36.91 -49.09 -60.26
C THR A 122 -38.21 -48.35 -59.93
N PRO A 123 -38.18 -47.33 -59.06
CA PRO A 123 -39.38 -46.58 -58.71
C PRO A 123 -40.00 -45.90 -59.93
N ALA A 124 -41.31 -46.10 -60.10
CA ALA A 124 -42.06 -45.49 -61.19
C ALA A 124 -41.86 -43.96 -61.25
N GLY A 125 -41.42 -43.46 -62.42
CA GLY A 125 -41.13 -42.05 -62.67
C GLY A 125 -39.70 -41.61 -62.37
N ALA A 126 -38.82 -42.49 -61.89
CA ALA A 126 -37.39 -42.25 -61.85
C ALA A 126 -36.82 -42.11 -63.27
N LYS A 127 -35.74 -41.33 -63.41
CA LYS A 127 -35.00 -41.28 -64.66
C LYS A 127 -34.01 -42.43 -64.66
N VAL A 128 -34.10 -43.26 -65.69
CA VAL A 128 -33.27 -44.45 -65.85
C VAL A 128 -32.30 -44.33 -67.00
N ASP A 129 -31.21 -45.07 -66.93
CA ASP A 129 -30.30 -45.30 -68.05
C ASP A 129 -30.88 -46.31 -69.06
N GLU A 130 -30.07 -46.75 -70.02
CA GLU A 130 -30.48 -47.72 -71.05
C GLU A 130 -30.75 -49.13 -70.52
N ASN A 131 -30.40 -49.41 -69.26
CA ASN A 131 -30.55 -50.69 -68.58
C ASN A 131 -31.58 -50.65 -67.45
N GLY A 132 -32.40 -49.60 -67.36
CA GLY A 132 -33.47 -49.48 -66.35
C GLY A 132 -32.98 -49.05 -64.96
N CYS A 133 -31.71 -48.67 -64.82
CA CYS A 133 -31.17 -48.27 -63.51
C CYS A 133 -31.26 -46.75 -63.30
N GLU A 134 -31.62 -46.33 -62.08
CA GLU A 134 -31.68 -44.91 -61.71
C GLU A 134 -30.34 -44.20 -61.97
N LEU A 135 -30.40 -43.02 -62.58
CA LEU A 135 -29.21 -42.21 -62.86
C LEU A 135 -28.57 -41.69 -61.56
N ASP A 136 -27.24 -41.67 -61.58
CA ASP A 136 -26.36 -40.97 -60.63
C ASP A 136 -25.59 -39.91 -61.43
N SER A 137 -26.06 -38.65 -61.34
CA SER A 137 -25.61 -37.57 -62.22
C SER A 137 -24.19 -37.09 -61.92
N ASP A 138 -23.75 -37.13 -60.65
CA ASP A 138 -22.44 -36.66 -60.23
C ASP A 138 -21.45 -37.79 -59.89
N ASN A 139 -21.89 -39.04 -59.98
CA ASN A 139 -21.12 -40.26 -59.79
C ASN A 139 -20.50 -40.36 -58.40
N ASP A 140 -21.22 -39.92 -57.38
CA ASP A 140 -20.82 -40.03 -55.98
C ASP A 140 -21.22 -41.36 -55.32
N GLY A 141 -22.03 -42.17 -56.04
CA GLY A 141 -22.52 -43.47 -55.60
C GLY A 141 -23.95 -43.44 -55.03
N ILE A 142 -24.61 -42.29 -55.00
CA ILE A 142 -25.99 -42.10 -54.56
C ILE A 142 -26.84 -41.67 -55.77
N VAL A 143 -27.87 -42.45 -56.07
CA VAL A 143 -28.79 -42.16 -57.19
C VAL A 143 -29.52 -40.82 -56.99
N ASP A 144 -29.81 -40.13 -58.08
CA ASP A 144 -30.41 -38.78 -58.14
C ASP A 144 -31.67 -38.62 -57.26
N SER A 145 -32.45 -39.70 -57.08
CA SER A 145 -33.69 -39.66 -56.27
C SER A 145 -33.45 -39.58 -54.76
N LYS A 146 -32.27 -40.01 -54.30
CA LYS A 146 -31.85 -40.03 -52.89
C LYS A 146 -30.77 -39.02 -52.58
N ASP A 147 -30.14 -38.48 -53.61
CA ASP A 147 -29.07 -37.50 -53.49
C ASP A 147 -29.63 -36.10 -53.15
N GLN A 148 -29.15 -35.54 -52.04
CA GLN A 148 -29.46 -34.19 -51.59
C GLN A 148 -28.43 -33.16 -52.06
N CYS A 149 -27.31 -33.61 -52.62
CA CYS A 149 -26.17 -32.83 -53.06
C CYS A 149 -25.77 -33.18 -54.51
N PRO A 150 -26.56 -32.76 -55.53
CA PRO A 150 -26.48 -33.22 -56.93
C PRO A 150 -25.23 -32.82 -57.73
N THR A 151 -24.21 -32.29 -57.06
CA THR A 151 -23.01 -31.71 -57.66
C THR A 151 -21.77 -32.03 -56.85
N THR A 152 -21.80 -33.09 -56.06
CA THR A 152 -20.69 -33.52 -55.24
C THR A 152 -19.49 -33.88 -56.11
N PRO A 153 -18.26 -33.44 -55.76
CA PRO A 153 -17.09 -33.74 -56.55
C PRO A 153 -16.82 -35.25 -56.65
N VAL A 154 -16.62 -35.74 -57.88
CA VAL A 154 -16.31 -37.16 -58.15
C VAL A 154 -15.14 -37.65 -57.26
N GLY A 155 -15.39 -38.69 -56.48
CA GLY A 155 -14.42 -39.30 -55.57
C GLY A 155 -14.35 -38.66 -54.18
N ALA A 156 -15.17 -37.66 -53.87
CA ALA A 156 -15.38 -37.20 -52.51
C ALA A 156 -16.03 -38.30 -51.66
N LYS A 157 -15.74 -38.31 -50.36
CA LYS A 157 -16.43 -39.21 -49.43
C LYS A 157 -17.75 -38.58 -49.04
N VAL A 158 -18.84 -39.27 -49.34
CA VAL A 158 -20.19 -38.81 -49.07
C VAL A 158 -20.87 -39.59 -47.97
N ASN A 159 -21.85 -38.97 -47.34
CA ASN A 159 -22.77 -39.62 -46.41
C ASN A 159 -23.90 -40.35 -47.18
N GLU A 160 -24.88 -40.88 -46.46
CA GLU A 160 -26.01 -41.63 -47.05
C GLU A 160 -26.93 -40.78 -47.94
N THR A 161 -26.75 -39.46 -47.98
CA THR A 161 -27.55 -38.50 -48.79
C THR A 161 -26.73 -37.83 -49.89
N GLY A 162 -25.54 -38.35 -50.23
CA GLY A 162 -24.70 -37.82 -51.31
C GLY A 162 -23.93 -36.54 -50.98
N CYS A 163 -23.96 -36.09 -49.73
CA CYS A 163 -23.25 -34.87 -49.33
C CYS A 163 -21.87 -35.19 -48.74
N GLU A 164 -20.87 -34.36 -49.04
CA GLU A 164 -19.53 -34.47 -48.45
C GLU A 164 -19.61 -34.56 -46.91
N LEU A 165 -18.81 -35.46 -46.35
CA LEU A 165 -18.77 -35.67 -44.91
C LEU A 165 -18.16 -34.46 -44.19
N ASP A 166 -18.80 -34.06 -43.10
CA ASP A 166 -18.30 -33.11 -42.10
C ASP A 166 -18.29 -33.86 -40.76
N SER A 167 -17.12 -34.37 -40.39
CA SER A 167 -16.96 -35.34 -39.31
C SER A 167 -17.15 -34.72 -37.92
N ASP A 168 -16.77 -33.46 -37.72
CA ASP A 168 -16.86 -32.77 -36.43
C ASP A 168 -18.02 -31.76 -36.36
N ASN A 169 -18.72 -31.55 -37.47
CA ASN A 169 -19.90 -30.71 -37.63
C ASN A 169 -19.62 -29.24 -37.33
N ASP A 170 -18.45 -28.76 -37.72
CA ASP A 170 -18.05 -27.36 -37.60
C ASP A 170 -18.50 -26.49 -38.79
N GLY A 171 -19.03 -27.11 -39.84
CA GLY A 171 -19.51 -26.47 -41.06
C GLY A 171 -18.51 -26.48 -42.22
N VAL A 172 -17.33 -27.06 -42.04
CA VAL A 172 -16.30 -27.28 -43.06
C VAL A 172 -16.18 -28.77 -43.34
N VAL A 173 -16.42 -29.15 -44.60
CA VAL A 173 -16.32 -30.56 -45.04
C VAL A 173 -14.90 -31.10 -44.86
N ASP A 174 -14.77 -32.39 -44.56
CA ASP A 174 -13.52 -33.11 -44.27
C ASP A 174 -12.42 -32.89 -45.33
N SER A 175 -12.82 -32.67 -46.59
CA SER A 175 -11.90 -32.46 -47.72
C SER A 175 -11.16 -31.11 -47.66
N ARG A 176 -11.73 -30.14 -46.93
CA ARG A 176 -11.24 -28.77 -46.79
C ARG A 176 -10.85 -28.41 -45.35
N ASP A 177 -11.24 -29.24 -44.41
CA ASP A 177 -10.98 -29.04 -42.99
C ASP A 177 -9.53 -29.40 -42.62
N GLN A 178 -8.84 -28.44 -42.01
CA GLN A 178 -7.48 -28.57 -41.48
C GLN A 178 -7.46 -28.92 -39.99
N CYS A 179 -8.62 -28.88 -39.33
CA CYS A 179 -8.82 -29.06 -37.91
C CYS A 179 -9.95 -30.09 -37.64
N PRO A 180 -9.73 -31.40 -37.89
CA PRO A 180 -10.77 -32.46 -37.95
C PRO A 180 -11.47 -32.83 -36.63
N THR A 181 -11.27 -32.03 -35.59
CA THR A 181 -11.74 -32.30 -34.23
C THR A 181 -12.24 -31.04 -33.55
N THR A 182 -12.62 -30.04 -34.33
CA THR A 182 -13.14 -28.79 -33.82
C THR A 182 -14.46 -29.03 -33.08
N PRO A 183 -14.63 -28.50 -31.86
CA PRO A 183 -15.86 -28.70 -31.11
C PRO A 183 -17.07 -28.16 -31.86
N ALA A 184 -18.11 -28.98 -32.00
CA ALA A 184 -19.37 -28.59 -32.64
C ALA A 184 -19.93 -27.28 -32.04
N GLY A 185 -20.21 -26.30 -32.90
CA GLY A 185 -20.70 -24.97 -32.52
C GLY A 185 -19.61 -23.93 -32.19
N ALA A 186 -18.33 -24.30 -32.25
CA ALA A 186 -17.24 -23.33 -32.24
C ALA A 186 -17.28 -22.45 -33.50
N LYS A 187 -16.82 -21.21 -33.39
CA LYS A 187 -16.66 -20.34 -34.56
C LYS A 187 -15.34 -20.68 -35.23
N VAL A 188 -15.42 -21.08 -36.49
CA VAL A 188 -14.25 -21.50 -37.27
C VAL A 188 -13.96 -20.57 -38.42
N ASN A 189 -12.71 -20.58 -38.89
CA ASN A 189 -12.30 -19.94 -40.14
C ASN A 189 -12.64 -20.83 -41.36
N GLU A 190 -12.28 -20.40 -42.56
CA GLU A 190 -12.52 -21.15 -43.80
C GLU A 190 -11.82 -22.52 -43.88
N ALA A 191 -10.90 -22.81 -42.95
CA ALA A 191 -10.15 -24.05 -42.83
C ALA A 191 -10.63 -24.95 -41.68
N GLY A 192 -11.76 -24.64 -41.04
CA GLY A 192 -12.34 -25.45 -39.95
C GLY A 192 -11.65 -25.27 -38.60
N CYS A 193 -10.71 -24.33 -38.48
CA CYS A 193 -10.02 -24.11 -37.20
C CYS A 193 -10.69 -23.01 -36.38
N GLU A 194 -10.79 -23.23 -35.07
CA GLU A 194 -11.28 -22.22 -34.12
C GLU A 194 -10.56 -20.89 -34.31
N LEU A 195 -11.33 -19.80 -34.24
CA LEU A 195 -10.78 -18.45 -34.34
C LEU A 195 -9.95 -18.10 -33.11
N ASP A 196 -8.88 -17.35 -33.35
CA ASP A 196 -8.06 -16.65 -32.36
C ASP A 196 -8.07 -15.18 -32.79
N SER A 197 -8.93 -14.39 -32.16
CA SER A 197 -9.29 -13.05 -32.61
C SER A 197 -8.19 -12.01 -32.41
N ASP A 198 -7.39 -12.14 -31.35
CA ASP A 198 -6.31 -11.21 -31.00
C ASP A 198 -4.90 -11.75 -31.33
N ASN A 199 -4.82 -13.01 -31.77
CA ASN A 199 -3.60 -13.70 -32.20
C ASN A 199 -2.57 -13.84 -31.08
N ASP A 200 -3.03 -14.09 -29.86
CA ASP A 200 -2.18 -14.35 -28.70
C ASP A 200 -1.76 -15.83 -28.57
N GLY A 201 -2.35 -16.71 -29.39
CA GLY A 201 -2.10 -18.14 -29.42
C GLY A 201 -3.11 -18.98 -28.65
N VAL A 202 -4.15 -18.37 -28.08
CA VAL A 202 -5.26 -19.02 -27.39
C VAL A 202 -6.55 -18.79 -28.18
N VAL A 203 -7.25 -19.87 -28.53
CA VAL A 203 -8.50 -19.79 -29.29
C VAL A 203 -9.61 -19.09 -28.48
N ASP A 204 -10.49 -18.36 -29.18
CA ASP A 204 -11.58 -17.55 -28.62
C ASP A 204 -12.44 -18.30 -27.57
N SER A 205 -12.58 -19.62 -27.70
CA SER A 205 -13.40 -20.44 -26.79
C SER A 205 -12.75 -20.66 -25.41
N LYS A 206 -11.42 -20.51 -25.32
CA LYS A 206 -10.61 -20.68 -24.10
C LYS A 206 -10.04 -19.37 -23.58
N ASP A 207 -10.03 -18.35 -24.42
CA ASP A 207 -9.49 -17.05 -24.11
C ASP A 207 -10.41 -16.25 -23.18
N GLN A 208 -9.85 -15.86 -22.03
CA GLN A 208 -10.51 -15.01 -21.02
C GLN A 208 -10.16 -13.53 -21.18
N CYS A 209 -9.21 -13.22 -22.06
CA CYS A 209 -8.65 -11.90 -22.32
C CYS A 209 -8.65 -11.59 -23.83
N PRO A 210 -9.82 -11.31 -24.45
CA PRO A 210 -10.04 -11.25 -25.92
C PRO A 210 -9.38 -10.10 -26.68
N THR A 211 -8.50 -9.36 -26.01
CA THR A 211 -7.87 -8.15 -26.53
C THR A 211 -6.39 -8.09 -26.15
N THR A 212 -5.78 -9.25 -25.88
CA THR A 212 -4.37 -9.34 -25.53
C THR A 212 -3.51 -8.89 -26.72
N PRO A 213 -2.53 -8.00 -26.50
CA PRO A 213 -1.68 -7.54 -27.59
C PRO A 213 -0.90 -8.69 -28.25
N ALA A 214 -0.98 -8.78 -29.57
CA ALA A 214 -0.24 -9.78 -30.34
C ALA A 214 1.27 -9.79 -30.00
N GLY A 215 1.79 -10.96 -29.62
CA GLY A 215 3.18 -11.16 -29.20
C GLY A 215 3.44 -10.97 -27.70
N ALA A 216 2.43 -10.61 -26.90
CA ALA A 216 2.51 -10.69 -25.45
C ALA A 216 2.67 -12.14 -25.00
N LYS A 217 3.35 -12.35 -23.87
CA LYS A 217 3.43 -13.69 -23.26
C LYS A 217 2.16 -13.90 -22.45
N VAL A 218 1.40 -14.91 -22.83
CA VAL A 218 0.12 -15.24 -22.19
C VAL A 218 0.16 -16.57 -21.46
N ASN A 219 -0.73 -16.72 -20.49
CA ASN A 219 -0.98 -17.97 -19.79
C ASN A 219 -1.92 -18.87 -20.62
N GLU A 220 -2.32 -20.02 -20.06
CA GLU A 220 -3.20 -20.98 -20.75
C GLU A 220 -4.61 -20.45 -21.07
N THR A 221 -4.98 -19.28 -20.53
CA THR A 221 -6.29 -18.62 -20.71
C THR A 221 -6.19 -17.32 -21.52
N GLY A 222 -5.08 -17.07 -22.21
CA GLY A 222 -4.92 -15.90 -23.09
C GLY A 222 -4.63 -14.58 -22.37
N CYS A 223 -4.41 -14.61 -21.05
CA CYS A 223 -4.12 -13.41 -20.29
C CYS A 223 -2.61 -13.21 -20.12
N GLU A 224 -2.15 -11.96 -20.23
CA GLU A 224 -0.76 -11.59 -19.98
C GLU A 224 -0.29 -12.11 -18.60
N LEU A 225 0.95 -12.58 -18.55
CA LEU A 225 1.54 -13.03 -17.29
C LEU A 225 1.73 -11.86 -16.33
N ASP A 226 1.46 -12.12 -15.06
CA ASP A 226 1.80 -11.31 -13.90
C ASP A 226 2.63 -12.24 -12.98
N SER A 227 3.95 -12.13 -13.08
CA SER A 227 4.89 -13.10 -12.52
C SER A 227 4.97 -13.06 -11.01
N ASP A 228 4.82 -11.89 -10.40
CA ASP A 228 4.92 -11.70 -8.95
C ASP A 228 3.55 -11.50 -8.26
N ASN A 229 2.48 -11.40 -9.05
CA ASN A 229 1.08 -11.29 -8.64
C ASN A 229 0.79 -10.01 -7.85
N ASP A 230 1.42 -8.91 -8.24
CA ASP A 230 1.18 -7.58 -7.68
C ASP A 230 -0.02 -6.85 -8.33
N GLY A 231 -0.56 -7.40 -9.43
CA GLY A 231 -1.68 -6.87 -10.19
C GLY A 231 -1.28 -6.07 -11.44
N ILE A 232 0.01 -5.93 -11.72
CA ILE A 232 0.58 -5.31 -12.91
C ILE A 232 1.19 -6.42 -13.79
N VAL A 233 0.79 -6.47 -15.05
CA VAL A 233 1.28 -7.49 -15.99
C VAL A 233 2.77 -7.26 -16.32
N ASP A 234 3.51 -8.34 -16.55
CA ASP A 234 4.96 -8.37 -16.82
C ASP A 234 5.42 -7.36 -17.90
N SER A 235 4.55 -7.05 -18.86
CA SER A 235 4.85 -6.12 -19.97
C SER A 235 4.89 -4.65 -19.53
N ARG A 236 4.26 -4.33 -18.41
CA ARG A 236 4.09 -2.99 -17.82
C ARG A 236 4.78 -2.83 -16.47
N ASP A 237 5.23 -3.94 -15.89
CA ASP A 237 5.86 -3.98 -14.58
C ASP A 237 7.36 -3.64 -14.68
N GLU A 238 7.76 -2.55 -14.01
CA GLU A 238 9.16 -2.12 -13.88
C GLU A 238 9.86 -2.81 -12.69
N CYS A 239 9.10 -3.46 -11.81
CA CYS A 239 9.50 -4.08 -10.56
C CYS A 239 9.05 -5.57 -10.47
N PRO A 240 9.60 -6.47 -11.30
CA PRO A 240 9.11 -7.85 -11.53
C PRO A 240 9.28 -8.86 -10.38
N THR A 241 9.58 -8.36 -9.19
CA THR A 241 9.82 -9.18 -7.99
C THR A 241 9.16 -8.56 -6.76
N THR A 242 8.17 -7.69 -6.96
CA THR A 242 7.43 -7.07 -5.88
C THR A 242 6.70 -8.15 -5.08
N PRO A 243 6.82 -8.15 -3.74
CA PRO A 243 6.17 -9.19 -2.94
C PRO A 243 4.65 -9.21 -3.14
N ALA A 244 4.04 -10.38 -3.20
CA ALA A 244 2.59 -10.47 -3.31
C ALA A 244 1.88 -9.83 -2.09
N GLY A 245 0.90 -8.96 -2.35
CA GLY A 245 0.03 -8.35 -1.34
C GLY A 245 0.52 -7.03 -0.73
N VAL A 246 1.70 -6.53 -1.11
CA VAL A 246 2.05 -5.11 -0.88
C VAL A 246 1.31 -4.22 -1.87
N LYS A 247 1.13 -2.95 -1.51
CA LYS A 247 0.52 -1.96 -2.41
C LYS A 247 1.60 -1.45 -3.35
N VAL A 248 1.26 -1.41 -4.63
CA VAL A 248 2.15 -0.96 -5.70
C VAL A 248 1.60 0.27 -6.40
N ASP A 249 2.49 1.01 -7.06
CA ASP A 249 2.14 2.09 -7.97
C ASP A 249 1.71 1.58 -9.36
N GLU A 250 1.55 2.48 -10.33
CA GLU A 250 1.15 2.11 -11.70
C GLU A 250 2.24 1.35 -12.48
N ALA A 251 3.47 1.31 -11.95
CA ALA A 251 4.63 0.63 -12.54
C ALA A 251 4.97 -0.70 -11.84
N GLY A 252 4.16 -1.14 -10.87
CA GLY A 252 4.40 -2.40 -10.13
C GLY A 252 5.39 -2.28 -8.98
N CYS A 253 5.82 -1.06 -8.64
CA CYS A 253 6.79 -0.84 -7.58
C CYS A 253 6.11 -0.57 -6.23
N GLU A 254 6.68 -1.07 -5.15
CA GLU A 254 6.20 -0.79 -3.78
C GLU A 254 6.05 0.71 -3.53
N LEU A 255 4.91 1.10 -2.97
CA LEU A 255 4.60 2.50 -2.70
C LEU A 255 5.51 3.07 -1.60
N ASP A 256 5.98 4.29 -1.80
CA ASP A 256 6.64 5.15 -0.82
C ASP A 256 5.73 6.37 -0.61
N SER A 257 4.89 6.31 0.44
CA SER A 257 3.79 7.24 0.63
C SER A 257 4.23 8.67 0.96
N ASP A 258 5.34 8.85 1.68
CA ASP A 258 5.85 10.16 2.09
C ASP A 258 7.08 10.63 1.29
N ASN A 259 7.59 9.78 0.41
CA ASN A 259 8.70 10.03 -0.51
C ASN A 259 10.01 10.33 0.20
N ASP A 260 10.27 9.64 1.31
CA ASP A 260 11.51 9.73 2.06
C ASP A 260 12.62 8.79 1.54
N GLY A 261 12.27 7.89 0.62
CA GLY A 261 13.16 6.90 0.01
C GLY A 261 13.06 5.50 0.63
N VAL A 262 12.16 5.28 1.58
CA VAL A 262 11.87 3.99 2.22
C VAL A 262 10.43 3.58 1.90
N VAL A 263 10.27 2.42 1.26
CA VAL A 263 8.95 1.87 0.92
C VAL A 263 8.09 1.60 2.15
N ASP A 264 6.78 1.76 2.01
CA ASP A 264 5.76 1.64 3.08
C ASP A 264 5.90 0.33 3.90
N SER A 265 6.36 -0.76 3.28
CA SER A 265 6.51 -2.07 3.93
C SER A 265 7.65 -2.12 4.96
N LYS A 266 8.64 -1.23 4.82
CA LYS A 266 9.83 -1.11 5.69
C LYS A 266 9.81 0.14 6.54
N ASP A 267 8.98 1.10 6.18
CA ASP A 267 8.89 2.38 6.84
C ASP A 267 8.14 2.28 8.19
N HIS A 268 8.81 2.72 9.25
CA HIS A 268 8.26 2.80 10.60
C HIS A 268 7.76 4.22 10.95
N CYS A 269 7.99 5.17 10.07
CA CYS A 269 7.71 6.59 10.21
C CYS A 269 6.99 7.14 8.94
N PRO A 270 5.72 6.73 8.68
CA PRO A 270 4.98 6.93 7.42
C PRO A 270 4.56 8.37 7.08
N THR A 271 5.14 9.34 7.77
CA THR A 271 4.83 10.76 7.60
C THR A 271 6.09 11.62 7.70
N THR A 272 7.24 11.06 7.36
CA THR A 272 8.51 11.77 7.38
C THR A 272 8.48 12.91 6.37
N PRO A 273 8.92 14.13 6.75
CA PRO A 273 8.92 15.26 5.84
C PRO A 273 9.82 15.02 4.62
N ALA A 274 9.30 15.29 3.43
CA ALA A 274 10.06 15.17 2.18
C ALA A 274 11.39 15.94 2.23
N GLY A 275 12.49 15.24 1.92
CA GLY A 275 13.86 15.79 1.94
C GLY A 275 14.55 15.72 3.30
N ALA A 276 13.90 15.21 4.35
CA ALA A 276 14.58 14.85 5.59
C ALA A 276 15.57 13.70 5.34
N LYS A 277 16.65 13.65 6.13
CA LYS A 277 17.58 12.52 6.09
C LYS A 277 17.06 11.44 7.01
N VAL A 278 16.82 10.27 6.46
CA VAL A 278 16.24 9.14 7.19
C VAL A 278 17.22 7.98 7.34
N ASN A 279 16.96 7.14 8.34
CA ASN A 279 17.61 5.86 8.51
C ASN A 279 16.97 4.76 7.63
N GLU A 280 17.41 3.51 7.77
CA GLU A 280 16.90 2.37 6.97
C GLU A 280 15.42 2.04 7.24
N THR A 281 14.79 2.65 8.26
CA THR A 281 13.39 2.45 8.64
C THR A 281 12.52 3.68 8.40
N GLY A 282 12.98 4.64 7.58
CA GLY A 282 12.22 5.85 7.20
C GLY A 282 12.09 6.91 8.29
N CYS A 283 12.81 6.77 9.41
CA CYS A 283 12.74 7.75 10.50
C CYS A 283 13.88 8.77 10.39
N GLU A 284 13.59 10.04 10.68
CA GLU A 284 14.59 11.10 10.77
C GLU A 284 15.75 10.70 11.71
N LEU A 285 16.97 11.01 11.29
CA LEU A 285 18.16 10.74 12.08
C LEU A 285 18.18 11.60 13.36
N ASP A 286 18.58 10.96 14.45
CA ASP A 286 18.94 11.56 15.74
C ASP A 286 20.37 11.08 16.04
N SER A 287 21.34 11.93 15.70
CA SER A 287 22.75 11.54 15.63
C SER A 287 23.38 11.31 17.01
N ASP A 288 22.97 12.05 18.03
CA ASP A 288 23.51 11.95 19.39
C ASP A 288 22.57 11.20 20.36
N ASN A 289 21.35 10.86 19.92
CA ASN A 289 20.34 10.08 20.64
C ASN A 289 19.83 10.79 21.90
N ASP A 290 19.67 12.10 21.83
CA ASP A 290 19.09 12.91 22.92
C ASP A 290 17.56 12.99 22.87
N GLY A 291 16.94 12.48 21.79
CA GLY A 291 15.50 12.48 21.58
C GLY A 291 14.98 13.60 20.67
N VAL A 292 15.87 14.45 20.13
CA VAL A 292 15.56 15.49 19.16
C VAL A 292 16.25 15.15 17.83
N VAL A 293 15.47 15.11 16.76
CA VAL A 293 15.98 14.78 15.41
C VAL A 293 16.94 15.86 14.90
N ASP A 294 17.93 15.46 14.11
CA ASP A 294 19.00 16.31 13.54
C ASP A 294 18.46 17.59 12.86
N SER A 295 17.27 17.52 12.27
CA SER A 295 16.65 18.65 11.55
C SER A 295 16.18 19.77 12.49
N ARG A 296 15.96 19.44 13.77
CA ARG A 296 15.44 20.33 14.83
C ARG A 296 16.45 20.58 15.94
N ASP A 297 17.51 19.79 15.98
CA ASP A 297 18.54 19.85 16.99
C ASP A 297 19.54 21.00 16.75
N GLN A 298 19.66 21.88 17.74
CA GLN A 298 20.61 23.00 17.76
C GLN A 298 21.93 22.65 18.44
N CYS A 299 21.99 21.51 19.13
CA CYS A 299 23.10 21.00 19.91
C CYS A 299 23.46 19.54 19.50
N PRO A 300 24.03 19.31 18.30
CA PRO A 300 24.18 17.98 17.66
C PRO A 300 25.16 16.99 18.32
N THR A 301 25.63 17.31 19.53
CA THR A 301 26.64 16.54 20.25
C THR A 301 26.31 16.47 21.74
N THR A 302 25.04 16.51 22.09
CA THR A 302 24.59 16.40 23.47
C THR A 302 24.94 15.04 24.04
N ALA A 303 25.33 15.01 25.32
CA ALA A 303 25.75 13.79 25.97
C ALA A 303 24.57 12.80 26.08
N PRO A 304 24.75 11.51 25.73
CA PRO A 304 23.68 10.52 25.82
C PRO A 304 23.08 10.44 27.23
N GLY A 305 21.76 10.60 27.33
CA GLY A 305 21.03 10.59 28.60
C GLY A 305 21.01 11.91 29.38
N ALA A 306 21.59 12.99 28.82
CA ALA A 306 21.37 14.33 29.33
C ALA A 306 19.89 14.72 29.17
N LYS A 307 19.41 15.60 30.04
CA LYS A 307 18.06 16.16 29.90
C LYS A 307 18.15 17.38 29.01
N VAL A 308 17.42 17.35 27.90
CA VAL A 308 17.42 18.40 26.90
C VAL A 308 16.09 19.14 26.82
N ASP A 309 16.13 20.36 26.27
CA ASP A 309 14.94 21.09 25.88
C ASP A 309 14.40 20.64 24.50
N GLU A 310 13.39 21.35 23.97
CA GLU A 310 12.77 21.04 22.67
C GLU A 310 13.72 21.23 21.47
N THR A 311 14.91 21.79 21.69
CA THR A 311 15.94 22.09 20.69
C THR A 311 17.19 21.21 20.82
N GLY A 312 17.17 20.20 21.69
CA GLY A 312 18.30 19.25 21.86
C GLY A 312 19.41 19.77 22.76
N CYS A 313 19.24 20.94 23.39
CA CYS A 313 20.27 21.51 24.24
C CYS A 313 20.04 21.15 25.72
N GLU A 314 21.13 20.85 26.44
CA GLU A 314 21.07 20.55 27.88
C GLU A 314 20.42 21.70 28.66
N LEU A 315 19.56 21.34 29.62
CA LEU A 315 18.86 22.32 30.45
C LEU A 315 19.85 23.12 31.33
N ASP A 316 19.63 24.43 31.36
CA ASP A 316 20.20 25.38 32.31
C ASP A 316 19.02 26.01 33.06
N THR A 317 18.70 25.45 34.22
CA THR A 317 17.46 25.75 34.95
C THR A 317 17.46 27.15 35.56
N ASP A 318 18.61 27.65 36.01
CA ASP A 318 18.73 28.95 36.68
C ASP A 318 19.28 30.07 35.78
N GLY A 319 19.78 29.72 34.59
CA GLY A 319 20.15 30.64 33.53
C GLY A 319 21.48 31.33 33.78
N ASP A 320 22.35 30.75 34.59
CA ASP A 320 23.67 31.30 34.90
C ASP A 320 24.72 31.03 33.81
N GLY A 321 24.41 30.17 32.84
CA GLY A 321 25.26 29.79 31.72
C GLY A 321 25.99 28.46 31.90
N ILE A 322 25.77 27.74 33.01
CA ILE A 322 26.27 26.39 33.27
C ILE A 322 25.09 25.42 33.26
N VAL A 323 25.20 24.34 32.50
CA VAL A 323 24.12 23.33 32.38
C VAL A 323 23.92 22.58 33.69
N ASP A 324 22.68 22.16 33.97
CA ASP A 324 22.26 21.47 35.20
C ASP A 324 23.13 20.25 35.56
N SER A 325 23.68 19.58 34.55
CA SER A 325 24.53 18.39 34.71
C SER A 325 25.92 18.70 35.29
N HIS A 326 26.38 19.95 35.14
CA HIS A 326 27.68 20.45 35.59
C HIS A 326 27.56 21.51 36.69
N ASP A 327 26.36 22.00 36.95
CA ASP A 327 26.07 23.02 37.94
C ASP A 327 25.94 22.44 39.36
N GLN A 328 26.77 22.94 40.27
CA GLN A 328 26.77 22.60 41.70
C GLN A 328 25.93 23.56 42.54
N CYS A 329 25.46 24.66 41.95
CA CYS A 329 24.76 25.77 42.55
C CYS A 329 23.47 26.14 41.76
N PRO A 330 22.44 25.27 41.69
CA PRO A 330 21.23 25.38 40.84
C PRO A 330 20.20 26.45 41.24
N GLY A 331 20.65 27.50 41.92
CA GLY A 331 19.86 28.66 42.26
C GLY A 331 20.65 29.96 42.09
N THR A 332 21.73 29.91 41.32
CA THR A 332 22.50 31.09 40.97
C THR A 332 21.65 31.99 40.11
N ARG A 333 21.81 33.30 40.28
CA ARG A 333 20.98 34.26 39.58
C ARG A 333 21.37 34.28 38.11
N ALA A 334 20.39 34.12 37.21
CA ALA A 334 20.59 34.29 35.77
C ALA A 334 21.46 35.52 35.42
N GLY A 335 22.57 35.26 34.72
CA GLY A 335 23.57 36.26 34.31
C GLY A 335 24.55 36.73 35.41
N ALA A 336 24.61 36.05 36.56
CA ALA A 336 25.69 36.25 37.53
C ALA A 336 27.04 35.80 36.95
N GLU A 337 28.14 36.39 37.44
CA GLU A 337 29.48 35.91 37.11
C GLU A 337 29.80 34.69 37.97
N VAL A 338 29.79 33.51 37.36
CA VAL A 338 30.01 32.22 38.03
C VAL A 338 31.34 31.57 37.65
N ASP A 339 31.83 30.69 38.50
CA ASP A 339 32.95 29.81 38.19
C ASP A 339 32.49 28.61 37.30
N PRO A 340 33.40 27.73 36.84
CA PRO A 340 33.03 26.57 36.01
C PRO A 340 32.09 25.55 36.68
N SER A 341 31.77 25.71 37.97
CA SER A 341 30.84 24.87 38.72
C SER A 341 29.46 25.53 38.90
N GLY A 342 29.20 26.70 38.31
CA GLY A 342 27.93 27.44 38.44
C GLY A 342 27.81 28.24 39.74
N CYS A 343 28.89 28.38 40.51
CA CYS A 343 28.84 29.06 41.81
C CYS A 343 29.40 30.49 41.72
N GLU A 344 28.71 31.44 42.35
CA GLU A 344 29.27 32.79 42.58
C GLU A 344 30.49 32.72 43.52
N PRO A 345 31.54 33.53 43.30
CA PRO A 345 32.70 33.58 44.17
C PRO A 345 32.37 34.00 45.61
N ASP A 346 32.99 33.34 46.58
CA ASP A 346 33.03 33.70 48.01
C ASP A 346 34.51 33.73 48.45
N SER A 347 35.09 34.92 48.46
CA SER A 347 36.53 35.13 48.62
C SER A 347 37.03 34.82 50.03
N ASP A 348 36.24 35.12 51.07
CA ASP A 348 36.62 34.95 52.47
C ASP A 348 35.98 33.73 53.16
N HIS A 349 35.12 33.03 52.43
CA HIS A 349 34.49 31.75 52.79
C HIS A 349 33.65 31.87 54.07
N ASP A 350 32.98 33.01 54.24
CA ASP A 350 32.08 33.26 55.37
C ASP A 350 30.64 32.79 55.10
N GLY A 351 30.34 32.37 53.85
CA GLY A 351 29.04 31.89 53.40
C GLY A 351 28.17 32.95 52.73
N VAL A 352 28.69 34.17 52.50
CA VAL A 352 28.04 35.23 51.72
C VAL A 352 28.90 35.52 50.50
N VAL A 353 28.30 35.40 49.31
CA VAL A 353 29.00 35.64 48.03
C VAL A 353 29.53 37.07 47.92
N ASP A 354 30.63 37.24 47.21
CA ASP A 354 31.35 38.52 47.04
C ASP A 354 30.42 39.66 46.54
N SER A 355 29.41 39.32 45.74
CA SER A 355 28.43 40.27 45.19
C SER A 355 27.48 40.84 46.25
N ALA A 356 27.25 40.09 47.34
CA ALA A 356 26.36 40.42 48.44
C ALA A 356 27.09 40.81 49.74
N ASP A 357 28.39 40.52 49.82
CA ASP A 357 29.22 40.75 50.99
C ASP A 357 29.70 42.22 51.12
N LYS A 358 29.48 42.80 52.29
CA LYS A 358 29.93 44.16 52.65
C LYS A 358 31.19 44.16 53.52
N CYS A 359 31.62 42.99 53.96
CA CYS A 359 32.72 42.74 54.87
C CYS A 359 33.66 41.66 54.29
N PRO A 360 34.43 41.96 53.22
CA PRO A 360 35.16 41.00 52.37
C PRO A 360 36.39 40.31 53.00
N THR A 361 36.50 40.38 54.32
CA THR A 361 37.65 39.88 55.08
C THR A 361 37.19 39.23 56.38
N THR A 362 35.93 38.85 56.47
CA THR A 362 35.38 38.16 57.63
C THR A 362 36.05 36.80 57.73
N PRO A 363 36.57 36.40 58.91
CA PRO A 363 37.25 35.11 59.03
C PRO A 363 36.29 33.95 58.75
N ALA A 364 36.69 33.06 57.84
CA ALA A 364 35.96 31.83 57.52
C ALA A 364 35.48 31.08 58.78
N GLY A 365 34.21 30.66 58.77
CA GLY A 365 33.57 29.91 59.86
C GLY A 365 33.06 30.77 61.03
N VAL A 366 33.22 32.09 60.98
CA VAL A 366 32.52 33.00 61.89
C VAL A 366 31.05 33.12 61.45
N LYS A 367 30.14 33.22 62.42
CA LYS A 367 28.73 33.48 62.13
C LYS A 367 28.56 34.95 61.74
N VAL A 368 28.12 35.16 60.51
CA VAL A 368 27.87 36.48 59.92
C VAL A 368 26.39 36.76 59.78
N ASP A 369 26.04 38.03 59.57
CA ASP A 369 24.71 38.43 59.14
C ASP A 369 24.53 38.25 57.61
N THR A 370 23.40 38.72 57.06
CA THR A 370 23.11 38.60 55.62
C THR A 370 24.00 39.47 54.72
N LEU A 371 24.93 40.22 55.30
CA LEU A 371 25.83 41.15 54.61
C LEU A 371 27.30 40.70 54.73
N GLY A 372 27.54 39.46 55.19
CA GLY A 372 28.90 38.91 55.43
C GLY A 372 29.60 39.55 56.62
N CYS A 373 28.89 40.33 57.45
CA CYS A 373 29.51 41.02 58.57
C CYS A 373 29.33 40.24 59.87
N ASP A 374 30.40 40.24 60.66
CA ASP A 374 30.39 39.65 61.99
C ASP A 374 29.27 40.19 62.88
N LEU A 375 28.60 39.28 63.60
CA LEU A 375 27.52 39.68 64.50
C LEU A 375 28.04 40.50 65.69
N ASP A 376 27.40 41.65 65.92
CA ASP A 376 27.56 42.52 67.08
C ASP A 376 26.17 42.70 67.73
N SER A 377 25.95 41.98 68.83
CA SER A 377 24.64 41.83 69.45
C SER A 377 24.19 43.04 70.27
N ASP A 378 25.10 43.72 70.96
CA ASP A 378 24.80 44.91 71.77
C ASP A 378 25.10 46.24 71.06
N ARG A 379 25.74 46.14 69.88
CA ARG A 379 26.03 47.24 68.96
C ARG A 379 26.99 48.26 69.54
N ASP A 380 27.90 47.81 70.40
CA ASP A 380 28.95 48.67 70.97
C ASP A 380 30.14 48.91 70.02
N GLY A 381 30.18 48.19 68.90
CA GLY A 381 31.22 48.25 67.87
C GLY A 381 32.29 47.16 67.99
N VAL A 382 32.16 46.22 68.93
CA VAL A 382 33.02 45.05 69.08
C VAL A 382 32.23 43.79 68.69
N PRO A 383 32.70 43.01 67.70
CA PRO A 383 32.00 41.78 67.32
C PRO A 383 31.90 40.78 68.47
N ASN A 384 30.79 40.03 68.53
CA ASN A 384 30.47 39.05 69.57
C ASN A 384 31.61 38.09 69.92
N ARG A 385 32.45 37.72 68.94
CA ARG A 385 33.59 36.80 69.16
C ARG A 385 34.74 37.43 69.95
N ALA A 386 34.85 38.76 69.89
CA ALA A 386 35.90 39.56 70.52
C ALA A 386 35.40 40.29 71.77
N ASP A 387 34.09 40.27 72.01
CA ASP A 387 33.43 40.96 73.11
C ASP A 387 33.37 40.09 74.39
N LEU A 388 33.93 40.62 75.49
CA LEU A 388 33.90 40.01 76.82
C LEU A 388 32.80 40.60 77.72
N CYS A 389 32.14 41.67 77.26
CA CYS A 389 31.14 42.45 77.97
C CYS A 389 29.88 42.64 77.09
N PRO A 390 29.12 41.56 76.80
CA PRO A 390 28.07 41.46 75.77
C PRO A 390 26.76 42.23 76.02
N ASP A 391 26.75 43.10 77.02
CA ASP A 391 25.60 43.92 77.41
C ASP A 391 25.97 45.41 77.42
N THR A 392 27.02 45.80 76.71
CA THR A 392 27.46 47.18 76.65
C THR A 392 26.64 47.91 75.60
N GLY A 393 25.80 48.84 76.04
CA GLY A 393 24.91 49.54 75.11
C GLY A 393 25.65 50.34 74.05
N MET A 394 25.14 50.32 72.82
CA MET A 394 25.53 51.22 71.73
C MET A 394 25.80 52.67 72.19
N GLY A 395 26.99 53.18 71.89
CA GLY A 395 27.43 54.54 72.22
C GLY A 395 28.19 54.69 73.54
N ILE A 396 28.41 53.59 74.28
CA ILE A 396 29.34 53.56 75.41
C ILE A 396 30.79 53.45 74.90
N ASP A 397 31.70 54.22 75.49
CA ASP A 397 33.12 54.18 75.15
C ASP A 397 33.77 52.91 75.73
N VAL A 398 33.90 51.89 74.88
CA VAL A 398 34.44 50.57 75.21
C VAL A 398 35.90 50.41 74.76
N ASP A 399 36.59 49.46 75.38
CA ASP A 399 37.89 48.99 74.92
C ASP A 399 37.76 47.92 73.83
N ARG A 400 38.89 47.34 73.39
CA ARG A 400 38.94 46.30 72.34
C ARG A 400 38.26 44.97 72.74
N THR A 401 37.80 44.85 73.99
CA THR A 401 37.10 43.69 74.53
C THR A 401 35.64 43.99 74.84
N GLY A 402 35.09 45.10 74.34
CA GLY A 402 33.70 45.53 74.56
C GLY A 402 33.43 46.03 75.98
N CYS A 403 34.46 46.17 76.82
CA CYS A 403 34.27 46.55 78.21
C CYS A 403 34.39 48.07 78.42
N LYS A 404 33.50 48.62 79.24
CA LYS A 404 33.46 50.06 79.56
C LYS A 404 34.78 50.54 80.18
N LYS A 405 35.37 51.60 79.59
CA LYS A 405 36.58 52.24 80.12
C LYS A 405 36.36 52.83 81.52
N ALA A 406 37.33 52.65 82.42
CA ALA A 406 37.25 53.15 83.79
C ALA A 406 37.37 54.69 83.87
N ALA A 407 36.50 55.34 84.64
CA ALA A 407 36.52 56.79 84.83
C ALA A 407 37.71 57.26 85.70
N PRO A 408 38.26 58.48 85.47
CA PRO A 408 39.28 59.06 86.32
C PRO A 408 38.83 59.28 87.77
N ILE A 409 39.72 59.01 88.73
CA ILE A 409 39.52 59.30 90.15
C ILE A 409 40.01 60.72 90.43
N VAL A 410 39.12 61.64 90.76
CA VAL A 410 39.50 63.03 91.13
C VAL A 410 39.94 63.07 92.58
N LEU A 411 41.17 63.51 92.86
CA LEU A 411 41.65 63.69 94.23
C LEU A 411 41.07 64.98 94.82
N LYS A 412 40.00 64.86 95.61
CA LYS A 412 39.38 66.00 96.29
C LYS A 412 40.26 66.48 97.46
N GLY A 413 40.42 67.79 97.58
CA GLY A 413 41.15 68.43 98.69
C GLY A 413 42.68 68.51 98.54
N VAL A 414 43.24 68.04 97.42
CA VAL A 414 44.68 68.21 97.14
C VAL A 414 44.94 69.62 96.61
N HIS A 415 45.52 70.45 97.47
CA HIS A 415 45.84 71.85 97.25
C HIS A 415 47.35 72.14 97.28
N PHE A 416 47.73 73.26 96.69
CA PHE A 416 49.11 73.73 96.63
C PHE A 416 49.19 75.17 97.12
N HIS A 417 50.35 75.57 97.66
CA HIS A 417 50.60 76.99 97.93
C HIS A 417 50.46 77.83 96.66
N THR A 418 49.97 79.07 96.81
CA THR A 418 49.70 79.99 95.70
C THR A 418 50.90 80.14 94.76
N GLY A 419 50.68 80.00 93.45
CA GLY A 419 51.74 80.09 92.43
C GLY A 419 52.80 78.99 92.48
N SER A 420 52.60 77.94 93.29
CA SER A 420 53.61 76.91 93.56
C SER A 420 53.10 75.49 93.28
N ALA A 421 54.05 74.57 93.16
CA ALA A 421 53.86 73.12 93.16
C ALA A 421 54.17 72.48 94.52
N ARG A 422 54.28 73.27 95.58
CA ARG A 422 54.45 72.81 96.96
C ARG A 422 53.09 72.42 97.56
N LEU A 423 52.95 71.18 97.99
CA LEU A 423 51.77 70.65 98.67
C LEU A 423 51.57 71.35 100.02
N THR A 424 50.31 71.57 100.40
CA THR A 424 49.96 72.00 101.77
C THR A 424 49.96 70.82 102.74
N ASP A 425 50.12 71.08 104.04
CA ASP A 425 50.10 70.01 105.06
C ASP A 425 48.80 69.21 105.07
N GLU A 426 47.66 69.86 104.76
CA GLU A 426 46.37 69.20 104.60
C GLU A 426 46.37 68.23 103.40
N SER A 427 46.97 68.65 102.28
CA SER A 427 47.05 67.84 101.06
C SER A 427 47.93 66.63 101.25
N SER A 428 49.03 66.78 102.01
CA SER A 428 49.90 65.68 102.40
C SER A 428 49.11 64.59 103.14
N ARG A 429 48.25 64.95 104.12
CA ARG A 429 47.41 63.98 104.85
C ARG A 429 46.42 63.23 103.95
N ILE A 430 45.82 63.92 102.98
CA ILE A 430 44.94 63.28 102.00
C ILE A 430 45.73 62.31 101.14
N LEU A 431 46.92 62.73 100.68
CA LEU A 431 47.80 61.91 99.88
C LEU A 431 48.37 60.71 100.66
N ASP A 432 48.48 60.75 101.98
CA ASP A 432 48.84 59.58 102.81
C ASP A 432 47.77 58.49 102.71
N THR A 433 46.49 58.88 102.78
CA THR A 433 45.37 57.93 102.60
C THR A 433 45.37 57.35 101.18
N VAL A 434 45.57 58.21 100.18
CA VAL A 434 45.67 57.77 98.77
C VAL A 434 46.86 56.83 98.57
N ALA A 435 48.03 57.15 99.11
CA ALA A 435 49.23 56.31 99.01
C ALA A 435 48.99 54.93 99.64
N THR A 436 48.31 54.87 100.78
CA THR A 436 47.95 53.61 101.45
C THR A 436 47.06 52.74 100.56
N SER A 437 46.01 53.33 99.97
CA SER A 437 45.12 52.60 99.06
C SER A 437 45.86 52.15 97.79
N LEU A 438 46.69 53.01 97.19
CA LEU A 438 47.43 52.66 95.97
C LEU A 438 48.51 51.60 96.21
N ALA A 439 49.17 51.61 97.36
CA ALA A 439 50.15 50.59 97.72
C ALA A 439 49.53 49.20 97.89
N ALA A 440 48.24 49.11 98.22
CA ALA A 440 47.50 47.85 98.27
C ALA A 440 47.16 47.29 96.88
N HIS A 441 47.33 48.08 95.81
CA HIS A 441 46.98 47.74 94.43
C HIS A 441 48.15 47.95 93.45
N PRO A 442 49.27 47.22 93.59
CA PRO A 442 50.46 47.41 92.76
C PRO A 442 50.24 47.09 91.27
N GLU A 443 49.13 46.44 90.91
CA GLU A 443 48.74 46.10 89.55
C GLU A 443 48.26 47.29 88.72
N LEU A 444 47.77 48.37 89.36
CA LEU A 444 47.22 49.48 88.59
C LEU A 444 48.35 50.26 87.89
N ARG A 445 48.06 50.83 86.74
CA ARG A 445 48.93 51.83 86.10
C ARG A 445 48.15 53.11 86.03
N LEU A 446 48.68 54.20 86.59
CA LEU A 446 47.95 55.46 86.75
C LEU A 446 48.73 56.65 86.19
N GLU A 447 48.03 57.56 85.54
CA GLU A 447 48.49 58.92 85.23
C GLU A 447 47.98 59.90 86.29
N VAL A 448 48.91 60.58 86.96
CA VAL A 448 48.66 61.76 87.80
C VAL A 448 48.50 62.97 86.88
N ALA A 449 47.25 63.36 86.65
CA ALA A 449 46.88 64.44 85.75
C ALA A 449 46.70 65.76 86.52
N GLY A 450 47.56 66.74 86.25
CA GLY A 450 47.50 68.08 86.86
C GLY A 450 46.74 69.08 86.01
N HIS A 451 45.87 69.88 86.63
CA HIS A 451 45.06 70.91 85.97
C HIS A 451 45.18 72.26 86.68
N THR A 452 45.08 73.36 85.91
CA THR A 452 44.97 74.73 86.44
C THR A 452 43.65 75.36 86.05
N ASP A 453 43.33 76.51 86.67
CA ASP A 453 42.33 77.41 86.10
C ASP A 453 42.93 78.22 84.93
N SER A 454 42.08 79.07 84.34
CA SER A 454 42.42 79.98 83.24
C SER A 454 43.19 81.25 83.65
N GLN A 455 43.58 81.39 84.92
CA GLN A 455 44.27 82.60 85.37
C GLN A 455 45.76 82.48 85.07
N GLY A 456 46.30 83.45 84.34
CA GLY A 456 47.69 83.45 83.87
C GLY A 456 47.82 82.99 82.41
N GLY A 457 49.06 82.87 81.94
CA GLY A 457 49.33 82.46 80.55
C GLY A 457 49.32 80.93 80.40
N ALA A 458 48.72 80.42 79.33
CA ALA A 458 48.62 78.98 79.02
C ALA A 458 49.94 78.21 79.18
N ARG A 459 51.07 78.77 78.72
CA ARG A 459 52.40 78.14 78.87
C ARG A 459 52.87 78.06 80.33
N GLY A 460 52.54 79.06 81.13
CA GLY A 460 52.81 79.07 82.57
C GLY A 460 51.94 78.04 83.29
N ASN A 461 50.66 77.98 82.94
CA ASN A 461 49.69 77.02 83.46
C ASN A 461 50.06 75.57 83.14
N LEU A 462 50.55 75.30 81.93
CA LEU A 462 51.05 73.96 81.55
C LEU A 462 52.28 73.55 82.38
N ARG A 463 53.26 74.46 82.56
CA ARG A 463 54.43 74.18 83.41
C ARG A 463 54.04 73.96 84.87
N LEU A 464 53.13 74.79 85.40
CA LEU A 464 52.68 74.71 86.79
C LEU A 464 51.91 73.41 87.06
N SER A 465 50.98 73.04 86.18
CA SER A 465 50.25 71.77 86.29
C SER A 465 51.16 70.55 86.20
N GLN A 466 52.16 70.56 85.31
CA GLN A 466 53.16 69.48 85.22
C GLN A 466 53.96 69.35 86.52
N ALA A 467 54.48 70.47 87.04
CA ALA A 467 55.22 70.47 88.30
C ALA A 467 54.36 69.99 89.48
N ARG A 468 53.07 70.35 89.51
CA ARG A 468 52.11 69.87 90.52
C ARG A 468 51.85 68.37 90.42
N ALA A 469 51.62 67.85 89.22
CA ALA A 469 51.47 66.43 88.98
C ALA A 469 52.73 65.64 89.43
N GLU A 470 53.92 66.17 89.12
CA GLU A 470 55.19 65.59 89.56
C GLU A 470 55.38 65.68 91.07
N SER A 471 54.94 66.75 91.73
CA SER A 471 54.96 66.85 93.19
C SER A 471 54.08 65.79 93.84
N VAL A 472 52.85 65.58 93.32
CA VAL A 472 51.97 64.51 93.82
C VAL A 472 52.56 63.14 93.56
N ARG A 473 53.07 62.88 92.34
CA ARG A 473 53.76 61.62 92.02
C ARG A 473 54.93 61.36 92.97
N ARG A 474 55.82 62.35 93.16
CA ARG A 474 56.96 62.21 94.07
C ARG A 474 56.51 61.97 95.50
N TYR A 475 55.46 62.64 95.95
CA TYR A 475 54.88 62.41 97.28
C TYR A 475 54.40 60.96 97.43
N LEU A 476 53.57 60.48 96.51
CA LEU A 476 53.04 59.11 96.54
C LEU A 476 54.17 58.06 96.49
N VAL A 477 55.18 58.28 95.66
CA VAL A 477 56.36 57.38 95.58
C VAL A 477 57.14 57.36 96.88
N ALA A 478 57.36 58.52 97.51
CA ALA A 478 58.03 58.59 98.81
C ALA A 478 57.24 57.87 99.93
N HIS A 479 55.92 57.68 99.74
CA HIS A 479 55.03 57.02 100.69
C HIS A 479 54.64 55.58 100.28
N GLY A 480 55.46 54.94 99.44
CA GLY A 480 55.40 53.49 99.17
C GLY A 480 54.70 53.07 97.88
N VAL A 481 54.17 54.01 97.09
CA VAL A 481 53.58 53.69 95.78
C VAL A 481 54.70 53.41 94.76
N PRO A 482 54.71 52.28 94.03
CA PRO A 482 55.78 51.99 93.07
C PRO A 482 55.90 53.07 91.99
N ALA A 483 57.12 53.55 91.71
CA ALA A 483 57.33 54.62 90.73
C ALA A 483 56.95 54.23 89.29
N SER A 484 56.97 52.93 88.97
CA SER A 484 56.53 52.34 87.69
C SER A 484 55.01 52.37 87.51
N MET A 485 54.26 52.47 88.61
CA MET A 485 52.81 52.57 88.65
C MET A 485 52.32 53.94 88.19
N LEU A 486 53.13 54.99 88.36
CA LEU A 486 52.70 56.39 88.24
C LEU A 486 53.43 57.16 87.12
N THR A 487 52.66 57.73 86.20
CA THR A 487 53.14 58.74 85.23
C THR A 487 52.57 60.11 85.60
N ALA A 488 53.32 61.20 85.48
CA ALA A 488 52.82 62.56 85.80
C ALA A 488 52.68 63.41 84.54
N LYS A 489 51.51 64.03 84.35
CA LYS A 489 51.22 64.86 83.18
C LYS A 489 50.41 66.11 83.53
N GLY A 490 50.92 67.26 83.14
CA GLY A 490 50.25 68.56 83.24
C GLY A 490 49.42 68.85 82.00
N TYR A 491 48.19 69.31 82.20
CA TYR A 491 47.27 69.70 81.13
C TYR A 491 47.01 71.22 81.07
N GLY A 492 47.56 71.99 82.02
CA GLY A 492 47.24 73.40 82.20
C GLY A 492 45.73 73.61 82.32
N GLU A 493 45.23 74.63 81.63
CA GLU A 493 43.80 75.00 81.60
C GLU A 493 42.99 74.29 80.50
N SER A 494 43.62 73.41 79.70
CA SER A 494 43.02 72.82 78.48
C SER A 494 41.87 71.84 78.72
N ARG A 495 41.66 71.41 79.97
CA ARG A 495 40.63 70.45 80.36
C ARG A 495 39.83 70.96 81.57
N PRO A 496 39.03 72.04 81.41
CA PRO A 496 38.18 72.55 82.47
C PRO A 496 37.03 71.57 82.76
N VAL A 497 36.68 71.43 84.03
CA VAL A 497 35.51 70.66 84.50
C VAL A 497 34.40 71.56 85.02
N ALA A 498 34.68 72.85 85.19
CA ALA A 498 33.73 73.86 85.60
C ALA A 498 34.03 75.19 84.92
N ASP A 499 33.07 76.11 84.97
CA ASP A 499 33.20 77.43 84.36
C ASP A 499 34.32 78.25 85.00
N ASN A 500 35.29 78.66 84.19
CA ASN A 500 36.42 79.47 84.60
C ASN A 500 36.06 80.93 84.94
N ALA A 501 34.87 81.40 84.56
CA ALA A 501 34.42 82.75 84.91
C ALA A 501 34.13 82.90 86.41
N THR A 502 33.67 81.84 87.07
CA THR A 502 33.32 81.85 88.50
C THR A 502 34.52 81.50 89.39
N ALA A 503 34.57 82.06 90.60
CA ALA A 503 35.61 81.71 91.57
C ALA A 503 35.57 80.23 91.97
N ASP A 504 34.35 79.69 92.12
CA ASP A 504 34.11 78.29 92.46
C ASP A 504 34.52 77.36 91.32
N GLY A 505 34.18 77.68 90.08
CA GLY A 505 34.58 76.87 88.93
C GLY A 505 36.10 76.90 88.69
N ARG A 506 36.77 78.03 88.94
CA ARG A 506 38.25 78.06 88.98
C ARG A 506 38.82 77.15 90.07
N ALA A 507 38.21 77.14 91.26
CA ALA A 507 38.64 76.24 92.33
C ALA A 507 38.50 74.77 91.95
N LEU A 508 37.41 74.39 91.27
CA LEU A 508 37.22 73.06 90.73
C LEU A 508 38.22 72.71 89.62
N ASN A 509 38.59 73.68 88.77
CA ASN A 509 39.57 73.45 87.70
C ASN A 509 41.01 73.25 88.21
N ARG A 510 41.36 73.87 89.35
CA ARG A 510 42.65 73.66 90.04
C ARG A 510 42.65 72.34 90.80
N ARG A 511 42.86 71.23 90.09
CA ARG A 511 42.74 69.86 90.64
C ARG A 511 43.84 68.94 90.15
N VAL A 512 43.93 67.79 90.80
CA VAL A 512 44.73 66.64 90.37
C VAL A 512 43.81 65.41 90.27
N GLU A 513 43.93 64.66 89.20
CA GLU A 513 43.19 63.42 88.96
C GLU A 513 44.17 62.25 88.83
N LEU A 514 43.71 61.04 89.15
CA LEU A 514 44.37 59.79 88.83
C LEU A 514 43.58 59.10 87.72
N LYS A 515 44.21 58.89 86.56
CA LYS A 515 43.63 58.21 85.40
C LYS A 515 44.20 56.81 85.29
N ARG A 516 43.37 55.80 85.17
CA ARG A 516 43.85 54.45 84.87
C ARG A 516 44.40 54.39 83.44
N LEU A 517 45.55 53.74 83.29
CA LEU A 517 46.20 53.42 82.02
C LEU A 517 45.96 51.93 81.81
N ASP A 518 45.07 51.60 80.88
CA ASP A 518 44.75 50.23 80.49
C ASP A 518 45.80 49.62 79.56
#